data_AF-B7RU83-F1
#
_entry.id   AF-B7RU83-F1
#
_cell.length_a   1.000
_cell.length_b   1.000
_cell.length_c   1.000
_cell.angle_alpha   90.00
_cell.angle_beta   90.00
_cell.angle_gamma   90.00
#
_symmetry.space_group_name_H-M   'P 1'
#
loop_
_entity.id
_entity.type
_entity.pdbx_description
1 polymer ?
#
loop_
_entity_poly.entity_id
_entity_poly.type
_entity_poly.pdbx_seq_one_letter_code
_entity_poly.pdbx_strand_id
1 'polypeptide(L)'
;MLVLLVWGFSQWNLRYYNQYIGERLELLVELRQGALAEYFATAEAEMRFWSGNQTLISTMVDMNRVWAAHGDSVADDIYKLYVTNNPSPAGYLLNLEDAEDGSDYSAVHKRLHESARQFVTRRGYYDFFLIGTEGDIFYSVEKERDFTTNIETGEWKESGLPVHLMRQRVATRETLLR
;
A
#
# COMPACT_ATOMS: atom_id res chain seq x y z
N MET A 1 4.21 -22.47 63.00
CA MET A 1 4.92 -23.29 61.99
C MET A 1 4.14 -23.38 60.67
N LEU A 2 2.87 -23.77 60.69
CA LEU A 2 2.03 -23.92 59.47
C LEU A 2 1.85 -22.63 58.66
N VAL A 3 1.69 -21.48 59.34
CA VAL A 3 1.56 -20.15 58.70
C VAL A 3 2.82 -19.75 57.93
N LEU A 4 4.02 -20.07 58.44
CA LEU A 4 5.29 -19.77 57.77
C LEU A 4 5.50 -20.66 56.53
N LEU A 5 5.03 -21.92 56.58
CA LEU A 5 5.06 -22.83 55.42
C LEU A 5 4.08 -22.38 54.34
N VAL A 6 2.86 -21.99 54.72
CA VAL A 6 1.87 -21.45 53.77
C VAL A 6 2.35 -20.13 53.16
N TRP A 7 2.94 -19.25 53.97
CA TRP A 7 3.53 -18.01 53.49
C TRP A 7 4.74 -18.25 52.57
N GLY A 8 5.66 -19.15 52.94
CA GLY A 8 6.80 -19.52 52.11
C GLY A 8 6.38 -20.16 50.78
N PHE A 9 5.41 -21.07 50.82
CA PHE A 9 4.83 -21.69 49.61
C PHE A 9 4.09 -20.66 48.75
N SER A 10 3.36 -19.71 49.36
CA SER A 10 2.71 -18.62 48.65
C SER A 10 3.73 -17.68 47.99
N GLN A 11 4.79 -17.28 48.71
CA GLN A 11 5.88 -16.46 48.18
C GLN A 11 6.64 -17.17 47.05
N TRP A 12 6.88 -18.48 47.20
CA TRP A 12 7.51 -19.30 46.15
C TRP A 12 6.63 -19.39 44.90
N ASN A 13 5.33 -19.67 45.06
CA ASN A 13 4.38 -19.67 43.94
C ASN A 13 4.32 -18.31 43.26
N LEU A 14 4.20 -17.21 44.01
CA LEU A 14 4.17 -15.86 43.45
C LEU A 14 5.44 -15.56 42.63
N ARG A 15 6.61 -15.92 43.15
CA ARG A 15 7.88 -15.74 42.42
C ARG A 15 7.96 -16.62 41.17
N TYR A 16 7.55 -17.87 41.27
CA TYR A 16 7.50 -18.80 40.13
C TYR A 16 6.56 -18.30 39.03
N TYR A 17 5.34 -17.89 39.37
CA TYR A 17 4.38 -17.35 38.40
C TYR A 17 4.86 -16.02 37.80
N ASN A 18 5.46 -15.13 38.59
CA ASN A 18 5.98 -13.87 38.07
C ASN A 18 7.15 -14.07 37.09
N GLN A 19 8.07 -15.00 37.38
CA GLN A 19 9.16 -15.35 36.47
C GLN A 19 8.61 -15.96 35.18
N TYR A 20 7.70 -16.91 35.29
CA TYR A 20 7.06 -17.57 34.15
C TYR A 20 6.27 -16.61 33.25
N ILE A 21 5.55 -15.66 33.85
CA ILE A 21 4.84 -14.61 33.11
C ILE A 21 5.85 -13.66 32.44
N GLY A 22 6.93 -13.29 33.14
CA GLY A 22 8.00 -12.45 32.60
C GLY A 22 8.63 -13.04 31.35
N GLU A 23 9.10 -14.30 31.41
CA GLU A 23 9.71 -15.01 30.29
C GLU A 23 8.77 -15.11 29.07
N ARG A 24 7.47 -15.37 29.32
CA ARG A 24 6.47 -15.44 28.25
C ARG A 24 6.21 -14.08 27.60
N LEU A 25 6.17 -13.02 28.39
CA LEU A 25 5.99 -11.66 27.87
C LEU A 25 7.22 -11.23 27.07
N GLU A 26 8.42 -11.54 27.54
CA GLU A 26 9.68 -11.26 26.83
C GLU A 26 9.73 -11.99 25.49
N LEU A 27 9.46 -13.30 25.48
CA LEU A 27 9.37 -14.09 24.25
C LEU A 27 8.28 -13.57 23.29
N LEU A 28 7.12 -13.15 23.80
CA LEU A 28 6.07 -12.54 22.97
C LEU A 28 6.52 -11.21 22.36
N VAL A 29 7.25 -10.39 23.12
CA VAL A 29 7.80 -9.12 22.64
C VAL A 29 8.85 -9.38 21.56
N GLU A 30 9.78 -10.30 21.79
CA GLU A 30 10.81 -10.67 20.82
C GLU A 30 10.20 -11.23 19.53
N LEU A 31 9.23 -12.15 19.63
CA LEU A 31 8.53 -12.70 18.46
C LEU A 31 7.79 -11.62 17.68
N ARG A 32 7.12 -10.69 18.36
CA ARG A 32 6.44 -9.57 17.70
C ARG A 32 7.42 -8.61 17.05
N GLN A 33 8.53 -8.29 17.71
CA GLN A 33 9.58 -7.46 17.14
C GLN A 33 10.17 -8.10 15.89
N GLY A 34 10.50 -9.40 15.94
CA GLY A 34 10.99 -10.16 14.80
C GLY A 34 10.00 -10.21 13.64
N ALA A 35 8.72 -10.49 13.93
CA ALA A 35 7.67 -10.52 12.91
C ALA A 35 7.47 -9.15 12.22
N LEU A 36 7.53 -8.06 12.98
CA LEU A 36 7.44 -6.70 12.43
C LEU A 36 8.68 -6.36 11.59
N ALA A 37 9.87 -6.71 12.06
CA ALA A 37 11.11 -6.47 11.31
C ALA A 37 11.09 -7.22 9.96
N GLU A 38 10.68 -8.48 9.96
CA GLU A 38 10.57 -9.30 8.75
C GLU A 38 9.50 -8.76 7.79
N TYR A 39 8.35 -8.32 8.33
CA TYR A 39 7.31 -7.68 7.54
C TYR A 39 7.84 -6.44 6.80
N PHE A 40 8.54 -5.53 7.50
CA PHE A 40 9.09 -4.34 6.87
C PHE A 40 10.22 -4.65 5.89
N ALA A 41 11.08 -5.62 6.19
CA ALA A 41 12.13 -6.06 5.28
C ALA A 41 11.54 -6.63 3.98
N THR A 42 10.46 -7.41 4.11
CA THR A 42 9.72 -7.97 2.97
C THR A 42 9.06 -6.85 2.14
N ALA A 43 8.39 -5.90 2.80
CA ALA A 43 7.76 -4.75 2.14
C ALA A 43 8.80 -3.89 1.39
N GLU A 44 9.98 -3.66 1.98
CA GLU A 44 11.08 -2.94 1.32
C GLU A 44 11.61 -3.68 0.09
N ALA A 45 11.82 -5.00 0.20
CA ALA A 45 12.29 -5.81 -0.90
C ALA A 45 11.30 -5.80 -2.08
N GLU A 46 10.00 -5.87 -1.80
CA GLU A 46 8.95 -5.76 -2.82
C GLU A 46 8.89 -4.37 -3.45
N MET A 47 8.97 -3.30 -2.65
CA MET A 47 8.99 -1.94 -3.18
C MET A 47 10.19 -1.73 -4.11
N ARG A 48 11.36 -2.26 -3.75
CA ARG A 48 12.56 -2.23 -4.60
C ARG A 48 12.36 -3.05 -5.88
N PHE A 49 11.76 -4.23 -5.79
CA PHE A 49 11.43 -5.04 -6.96
C PHE A 49 10.54 -4.29 -7.95
N TRP A 50 9.45 -3.68 -7.46
CA TRP A 50 8.51 -2.92 -8.30
C TRP A 50 9.15 -1.65 -8.86
N SER A 51 9.88 -0.90 -8.04
CA SER A 51 10.52 0.35 -8.48
C SER A 51 11.61 0.12 -9.53
N GLY A 52 12.30 -1.03 -9.49
CA GLY A 52 13.30 -1.43 -10.49
C GLY A 52 12.71 -2.20 -11.68
N ASN A 53 11.40 -2.44 -11.70
CA ASN A 53 10.76 -3.26 -12.72
C ASN A 53 10.63 -2.46 -14.04
N GLN A 54 11.20 -3.00 -15.13
CA GLN A 54 11.17 -2.35 -16.45
C GLN A 54 9.74 -2.10 -16.96
N THR A 55 8.80 -3.00 -16.68
CA THR A 55 7.38 -2.82 -17.02
C THR A 55 6.84 -1.59 -16.31
N LEU A 56 7.11 -1.44 -15.00
CA LEU A 56 6.63 -0.29 -14.23
C LEU A 56 7.21 1.02 -14.75
N ILE A 57 8.51 1.05 -15.04
CA ILE A 57 9.18 2.23 -15.62
C ILE A 57 8.54 2.59 -16.97
N SER A 58 8.35 1.62 -17.86
CA SER A 58 7.73 1.86 -19.17
C SER A 58 6.28 2.33 -19.04
N THR A 59 5.52 1.74 -18.11
CA THR A 59 4.14 2.15 -17.83
C THR A 59 4.08 3.57 -17.30
N MET A 60 4.99 3.97 -16.40
CA MET A 60 5.05 5.36 -15.94
C MET A 60 5.35 6.34 -17.08
N VAL A 61 6.25 5.98 -18.00
CA VAL A 61 6.53 6.82 -19.18
C VAL A 61 5.30 6.93 -20.09
N ASP A 62 4.61 5.82 -20.35
CA ASP A 62 3.43 5.83 -21.21
C ASP A 62 2.25 6.56 -20.57
N MET A 63 2.01 6.38 -19.26
CA MET A 63 0.97 7.11 -18.52
C MET A 63 1.22 8.62 -18.53
N ASN A 64 2.47 9.06 -18.34
CA ASN A 64 2.80 10.48 -18.45
C ASN A 64 2.50 11.03 -19.86
N ARG A 65 2.71 10.24 -20.92
CA ARG A 65 2.37 10.67 -22.29
C ARG A 65 0.86 10.80 -22.48
N VAL A 66 0.08 9.84 -21.95
CA VAL A 66 -1.38 9.89 -21.98
C VAL A 66 -1.89 11.17 -21.29
N TRP A 67 -1.40 11.46 -20.08
CA TRP A 67 -1.78 12.67 -19.35
C TRP A 67 -1.35 13.96 -20.07
N ALA A 68 -0.12 14.01 -20.60
CA ALA A 68 0.37 15.18 -21.32
C ALA A 68 -0.37 15.46 -22.64
N ALA A 69 -0.86 14.42 -23.32
CA ALA A 69 -1.56 14.57 -24.60
C ALA A 69 -3.01 15.05 -24.46
N HIS A 70 -3.66 14.72 -23.34
CA HIS A 70 -5.11 14.87 -23.17
C HIS A 70 -5.53 15.84 -22.04
N GLY A 71 -4.58 16.29 -21.20
CA GLY A 71 -4.84 17.23 -20.11
C GLY A 71 -5.91 16.72 -19.12
N ASP A 72 -6.63 17.63 -18.47
CA ASP A 72 -7.60 17.28 -17.42
C ASP A 72 -8.76 16.40 -17.92
N SER A 73 -9.14 16.51 -19.20
CA SER A 73 -10.24 15.72 -19.77
C SER A 73 -10.01 14.20 -19.75
N VAL A 74 -8.75 13.78 -19.77
CA VAL A 74 -8.40 12.34 -19.75
C VAL A 74 -8.79 11.68 -18.44
N ALA A 75 -8.65 12.40 -17.33
CA ALA A 75 -8.91 11.89 -15.99
C ALA A 75 -10.39 11.53 -15.83
N ASP A 76 -11.27 12.40 -16.32
CA ASP A 76 -12.72 12.19 -16.29
C ASP A 76 -13.14 11.01 -17.17
N ASP A 77 -12.55 10.87 -18.36
CA ASP A 77 -12.91 9.81 -19.29
C ASP A 77 -12.43 8.44 -18.80
N ILE A 78 -11.22 8.37 -18.24
CA ILE A 78 -10.70 7.17 -17.58
C ILE A 78 -11.58 6.79 -16.39
N TYR A 79 -11.94 7.76 -15.53
CA TYR A 79 -12.81 7.50 -14.39
C TYR A 79 -14.18 6.95 -14.81
N LYS A 80 -14.78 7.53 -15.86
CA LYS A 80 -16.05 7.03 -16.41
C LYS A 80 -15.91 5.59 -16.89
N LEU A 81 -14.87 5.26 -17.66
CA LEU A 81 -14.69 3.93 -18.22
C LEU A 81 -14.43 2.86 -17.15
N TYR A 82 -13.59 3.18 -16.17
CA TYR A 82 -13.06 2.20 -15.22
C TYR A 82 -13.76 2.14 -13.88
N VAL A 83 -14.53 3.18 -13.52
CA VAL A 83 -15.32 3.23 -12.28
C VAL A 83 -16.81 3.27 -12.57
N THR A 84 -17.26 4.26 -13.35
CA THR A 84 -18.71 4.51 -13.51
C THR A 84 -19.38 3.47 -14.42
N ASN A 85 -18.74 3.14 -15.54
CA ASN A 85 -19.23 2.20 -16.55
C ASN A 85 -18.59 0.81 -16.41
N ASN A 86 -17.95 0.53 -15.28
CA ASN A 86 -17.33 -0.76 -15.03
C ASN A 86 -18.43 -1.84 -14.97
N PRO A 87 -18.35 -2.91 -15.79
CA PRO A 87 -19.35 -3.98 -15.79
C PRO A 87 -19.30 -4.85 -14.53
N SER A 88 -18.25 -4.74 -13.71
CA SER A 88 -18.09 -5.50 -12.48
C SER A 88 -19.02 -4.97 -11.37
N PRO A 89 -19.49 -5.84 -10.46
CA PRO A 89 -20.26 -5.40 -9.30
C PRO A 89 -19.50 -4.39 -8.44
N ALA A 90 -20.24 -3.53 -7.72
CA ALA A 90 -19.64 -2.59 -6.77
C ALA A 90 -18.75 -3.32 -5.75
N GLY A 91 -17.52 -2.80 -5.55
CA GLY A 91 -16.49 -3.44 -4.72
C GLY A 91 -15.62 -4.48 -5.45
N TYR A 92 -15.84 -4.71 -6.74
CA TYR A 92 -15.05 -5.63 -7.58
C TYR A 92 -14.53 -4.96 -8.85
N LEU A 93 -14.33 -3.64 -8.81
CA LEU A 93 -13.88 -2.83 -9.96
C LEU A 93 -12.49 -3.28 -10.48
N LEU A 94 -11.68 -3.85 -9.59
CA LEU A 94 -10.40 -4.50 -9.90
C LEU A 94 -10.50 -5.67 -10.87
N ASN A 95 -11.68 -6.18 -11.21
CA ASN A 95 -11.81 -7.29 -12.17
C ASN A 95 -11.83 -6.84 -13.63
N LEU A 96 -11.97 -5.54 -13.89
CA LEU A 96 -11.94 -5.00 -15.25
C LEU A 96 -10.51 -4.94 -15.78
N GLU A 97 -10.18 -5.81 -16.72
CA GLU A 97 -8.87 -5.87 -17.39
C GLU A 97 -8.67 -4.73 -18.39
N ASP A 98 -9.72 -4.44 -19.16
CA ASP A 98 -9.68 -3.61 -20.36
C ASP A 98 -11.07 -2.99 -20.57
N ALA A 99 -11.14 -1.70 -20.86
CA ALA A 99 -12.39 -1.02 -21.15
C ALA A 99 -12.86 -1.22 -22.60
N GLU A 100 -12.03 -1.87 -23.45
CA GLU A 100 -12.30 -2.14 -24.87
C GLU A 100 -12.56 -0.87 -25.71
N ASP A 101 -12.07 0.28 -25.25
CA ASP A 101 -12.20 1.58 -25.93
C ASP A 101 -11.12 1.82 -27.00
N GLY A 102 -10.08 0.98 -27.02
CA GLY A 102 -8.94 1.09 -27.93
C GLY A 102 -7.97 2.24 -27.60
N SER A 103 -8.06 2.84 -26.41
CA SER A 103 -7.16 3.93 -26.02
C SER A 103 -5.78 3.44 -25.61
N ASP A 104 -4.79 4.33 -25.70
CA ASP A 104 -3.44 4.09 -25.20
C ASP A 104 -3.46 3.79 -23.69
N TYR A 105 -4.35 4.45 -22.94
CA TYR A 105 -4.53 4.18 -21.52
C TYR A 105 -4.93 2.72 -21.28
N SER A 106 -5.96 2.22 -21.98
CA SER A 106 -6.43 0.85 -21.80
C SER A 106 -5.39 -0.20 -22.18
N ALA A 107 -4.60 0.07 -23.23
CA ALA A 107 -3.48 -0.79 -23.61
C ALA A 107 -2.40 -0.87 -22.52
N VAL A 108 -2.08 0.26 -21.89
CA VAL A 108 -1.10 0.32 -20.79
C VAL A 108 -1.67 -0.29 -19.51
N HIS A 109 -2.94 0.02 -19.18
CA HIS A 109 -3.68 -0.56 -18.05
C HIS A 109 -3.64 -2.08 -18.11
N LYS A 110 -4.07 -2.67 -19.23
CA LYS A 110 -4.13 -4.12 -19.44
C LYS A 110 -2.78 -4.81 -19.23
N ARG A 111 -1.68 -4.20 -19.70
CA ARG A 111 -0.32 -4.73 -19.57
C ARG A 111 0.15 -4.79 -18.11
N LEU A 112 -0.23 -3.81 -17.29
CA LEU A 112 0.14 -3.74 -15.88
C LEU A 112 -0.83 -4.55 -14.99
N HIS A 113 -2.12 -4.47 -15.29
CA HIS A 113 -3.19 -4.70 -14.34
C HIS A 113 -3.25 -6.13 -13.81
N GLU A 114 -3.02 -7.14 -14.66
CA GLU A 114 -2.97 -8.53 -14.20
C GLU A 114 -1.92 -8.71 -13.08
N SER A 115 -0.71 -8.20 -13.30
CA SER A 115 0.39 -8.33 -12.34
C SER A 115 0.16 -7.54 -11.06
N ALA A 116 -0.36 -6.31 -11.18
CA ALA A 116 -0.67 -5.44 -10.05
C ALA A 116 -1.83 -6.01 -9.20
N ARG A 117 -2.89 -6.51 -9.85
CA ARG A 117 -4.00 -7.18 -9.17
C ARG A 117 -3.54 -8.43 -8.43
N GLN A 118 -2.73 -9.28 -9.06
CA GLN A 118 -2.18 -10.46 -8.41
C GLN A 118 -1.31 -10.08 -7.20
N PHE A 119 -0.55 -9.00 -7.30
CA PHE A 119 0.25 -8.51 -6.18
C PHE A 119 -0.62 -8.07 -5.00
N VAL A 120 -1.60 -7.21 -5.23
CA VAL A 120 -2.55 -6.73 -4.20
C VAL A 120 -3.26 -7.92 -3.54
N THR A 121 -3.88 -8.78 -4.36
CA THR A 121 -4.67 -9.92 -3.86
C THR A 121 -3.85 -10.99 -3.15
N ARG A 122 -2.62 -11.30 -3.61
CA ARG A 122 -1.78 -12.35 -3.00
C ARG A 122 -0.99 -11.87 -1.79
N ARG A 123 -0.59 -10.60 -1.74
CA ARG A 123 0.16 -10.04 -0.61
C ARG A 123 -0.74 -9.39 0.45
N GLY A 124 -2.03 -9.20 0.15
CA GLY A 124 -2.98 -8.60 1.08
C GLY A 124 -2.78 -7.09 1.26
N TYR A 125 -2.23 -6.42 0.24
CA TYR A 125 -2.22 -4.96 0.21
C TYR A 125 -3.62 -4.43 -0.02
N TYR A 126 -3.87 -3.21 0.45
CA TYR A 126 -5.14 -2.54 0.23
C TYR A 126 -5.30 -2.14 -1.23
N ASP A 127 -4.29 -1.48 -1.80
CA ASP A 127 -4.29 -1.02 -3.19
C ASP A 127 -2.85 -0.86 -3.69
N PHE A 128 -2.70 -0.71 -5.02
CA PHE A 128 -1.47 -0.40 -5.70
C PHE A 128 -1.69 0.82 -6.60
N PHE A 129 -0.94 1.89 -6.32
CA PHE A 129 -1.06 3.16 -7.04
C PHE A 129 0.13 3.43 -7.95
N LEU A 130 -0.13 4.11 -9.06
CA LEU A 130 0.89 4.87 -9.78
C LEU A 130 0.55 6.34 -9.75
N ILE A 131 1.51 7.12 -9.28
CA ILE A 131 1.34 8.54 -9.04
C ILE A 131 2.41 9.29 -9.83
N GLY A 132 1.96 10.24 -10.65
CA GLY A 132 2.81 11.14 -11.40
C GLY A 132 3.64 12.05 -10.49
N THR A 133 4.69 12.64 -11.05
CA THR A 133 5.56 13.57 -10.29
C THR A 133 4.84 14.83 -9.83
N GLU A 134 3.75 15.19 -10.53
CA GLU A 134 2.87 16.34 -10.26
C GLU A 134 1.70 15.97 -9.32
N GLY A 135 1.61 14.71 -8.87
CA GLY A 135 0.61 14.26 -7.91
C GLY A 135 -0.63 13.60 -8.50
N ASP A 136 -0.76 13.50 -9.81
CA ASP A 136 -1.90 12.83 -10.45
C ASP A 136 -1.84 11.31 -10.22
N ILE A 137 -2.95 10.74 -9.78
CA ILE A 137 -3.11 9.29 -9.65
C ILE A 137 -3.42 8.72 -11.02
N PHE A 138 -2.38 8.25 -11.73
CA PHE A 138 -2.52 7.64 -13.04
C PHE A 138 -3.22 6.27 -12.98
N TYR A 139 -3.06 5.56 -11.87
CA TYR A 139 -3.52 4.17 -11.74
C TYR A 139 -3.84 3.81 -10.29
N SER A 140 -4.89 3.02 -10.11
CA SER A 140 -5.26 2.30 -8.89
C SER A 140 -5.81 0.93 -9.28
N VAL A 141 -5.53 -0.12 -8.50
CA VAL A 141 -6.10 -1.46 -8.73
C VAL A 141 -7.56 -1.46 -8.32
N GLU A 142 -7.85 -0.96 -7.11
CA GLU A 142 -9.20 -0.93 -6.51
C GLU A 142 -10.12 0.10 -7.18
N LYS A 143 -9.55 1.18 -7.71
CA LYS A 143 -10.23 2.28 -8.41
C LYS A 143 -11.29 2.94 -7.51
N GLU A 144 -10.83 3.37 -6.33
CA GLU A 144 -11.68 4.10 -5.40
C GLU A 144 -11.94 5.54 -5.87
N ARG A 145 -12.64 6.34 -5.07
CA ARG A 145 -13.11 7.68 -5.46
C ARG A 145 -11.99 8.69 -5.72
N ASP A 146 -10.78 8.40 -5.28
CA ASP A 146 -9.58 9.20 -5.47
C ASP A 146 -8.85 8.88 -6.79
N PHE A 147 -9.22 7.79 -7.45
CA PHE A 147 -8.65 7.42 -8.74
C PHE A 147 -8.85 8.54 -9.77
N THR A 148 -7.81 8.77 -10.59
CA THR A 148 -7.67 9.87 -11.56
C THR A 148 -7.66 11.29 -11.01
N THR A 149 -7.66 11.46 -9.67
CA THR A 149 -7.52 12.79 -9.05
C THR A 149 -6.05 13.13 -8.72
N ASN A 150 -5.80 14.37 -8.36
CA ASN A 150 -4.49 14.85 -7.92
C ASN A 150 -4.39 14.88 -6.39
N ILE A 151 -3.35 14.29 -5.80
CA ILE A 151 -3.16 14.25 -4.34
C ILE A 151 -2.77 15.60 -3.73
N GLU A 152 -2.21 16.52 -4.50
CA GLU A 152 -1.74 17.83 -4.02
C GLU A 152 -2.77 18.94 -4.23
N THR A 153 -3.62 18.83 -5.26
CA THR A 153 -4.57 19.88 -5.68
C THR A 153 -6.03 19.42 -5.76
N GLY A 154 -6.30 18.11 -5.76
CA GLY A 154 -7.63 17.53 -5.93
C GLY A 154 -8.47 17.44 -4.66
N GLU A 155 -9.69 16.92 -4.82
CA GLU A 155 -10.73 16.81 -3.78
C GLU A 155 -10.25 16.02 -2.54
N TRP A 156 -9.32 15.09 -2.72
CA TRP A 156 -8.84 14.18 -1.68
C TRP A 156 -7.52 14.62 -1.02
N LYS A 157 -7.08 15.87 -1.24
CA LYS A 157 -5.85 16.43 -0.64
C LYS A 157 -5.78 16.34 0.89
N GLU A 158 -6.93 16.43 1.56
CA GLU A 158 -7.01 16.32 3.03
C GLU A 158 -7.32 14.90 3.51
N SER A 159 -7.47 13.94 2.59
CA SER A 159 -7.66 12.54 2.93
C SER A 159 -6.34 11.89 3.39
N GLY A 160 -6.43 10.72 4.02
CA GLY A 160 -5.26 10.01 4.57
C GLY A 160 -4.22 9.56 3.52
N LEU A 161 -4.56 9.53 2.23
CA LEU A 161 -3.66 9.12 1.14
C LEU A 161 -2.47 10.08 0.94
N PRO A 162 -2.68 11.40 0.71
CA PRO A 162 -1.60 12.37 0.69
C PRO A 162 -0.77 12.38 1.98
N VAL A 163 -1.40 12.25 3.15
CA VAL A 163 -0.72 12.27 4.46
C VAL A 163 0.24 11.09 4.63
N HIS A 164 -0.09 9.91 4.09
CA HIS A 164 0.80 8.74 4.14
C HIS A 164 1.96 8.86 3.13
N LEU A 165 1.70 9.39 1.93
CA LEU A 165 2.69 9.53 0.85
C LEU A 165 3.66 10.71 1.07
N MET A 166 3.20 11.88 1.55
CA MET A 166 4.04 13.07 1.75
C MET A 166 5.14 12.88 2.80
N ARG A 167 4.94 11.98 3.78
CA ARG A 167 5.95 11.72 4.83
C ARG A 167 7.24 11.11 4.28
N GLN A 168 7.20 10.45 3.11
CA GLN A 168 8.41 9.88 2.49
C GLN A 168 9.22 10.91 1.68
N ARG A 169 8.58 11.92 1.08
CA ARG A 169 9.27 12.96 0.27
C ARG A 169 10.20 13.85 1.10
N VAL A 170 9.87 14.09 2.37
CA VAL A 170 10.68 14.93 3.28
C VAL A 170 11.92 14.18 3.77
N ALA A 171 11.85 12.86 3.96
CA ALA A 171 13.00 12.07 4.40
C ALA A 171 14.10 11.93 3.32
N THR A 172 13.73 11.81 2.05
CA THR A 172 14.70 11.61 0.95
C THR A 172 15.47 12.88 0.59
N ARG A 173 14.93 14.08 0.89
CA ARG A 173 15.57 15.36 0.54
C ARG A 173 16.65 15.79 1.54
N GLU A 174 16.59 15.33 2.80
CA GLU A 174 17.64 15.63 3.79
C GLU A 174 18.88 14.73 3.63
N THR A 175 18.75 13.55 3.04
CA THR A 175 19.88 12.62 2.83
C THR A 175 20.72 12.96 1.60
N LEU A 176 20.21 13.78 0.67
CA LEU A 176 20.93 14.22 -0.53
C LEU A 176 21.60 15.60 -0.39
N LEU A 177 21.44 16.27 0.76
CA LEU A 177 22.04 17.57 1.06
C LEU A 177 23.04 17.50 2.24
N ARG A 178 23.55 16.31 2.56
CA ARG A 178 24.67 16.11 3.50
C ARG A 178 25.80 15.35 2.85
#